data_AF-A0A7X8HYK1-F1
#
_entry.id   AF-A0A7X8HYK1-F1
#
_cell.length_a   1.000
_cell.length_b   1.000
_cell.length_c   1.000
_cell.angle_alpha   90.00
_cell.angle_beta   90.00
_cell.angle_gamma   90.00
#
_symmetry.space_group_name_H-M   'P 1'
#
loop_
_entity.id
_entity.type
_entity.pdbx_description
1 polymer ?
#
loop_
_entity_poly.entity_id
_entity_poly.type
_entity_poly.pdbx_seq_one_letter_code
_entity_poly.pdbx_strand_id
1 'polypeptide(L)'
;MSKAFTKEDGIDVPELVPAPAPLPEGVINYVTTRGLALLEAEQQQLQTALHALSQQSLSETDKRLQQASLQARLSDLDLRLQSAQWVDSQRQPQDKVHFGACV
;
A
#
# COMPACT_ATOMS: atom_id res chain seq x y z
N MET A 1 49.24 23.00 0.47
CA MET A 1 47.87 23.43 0.13
C MET A 1 47.12 22.22 -0.43
N SER A 2 46.64 21.32 0.43
CA SER A 2 45.90 20.11 0.02
C SER A 2 44.46 20.45 -0.33
N LYS A 3 44.07 20.34 -1.60
CA LYS A 3 42.67 20.18 -1.99
C LYS A 3 42.34 18.69 -1.97
N ALA A 4 41.93 18.20 -0.81
CA ALA A 4 41.29 16.90 -0.73
C ALA A 4 39.94 17.01 -1.45
N PHE A 5 39.79 16.23 -2.52
CA PHE A 5 38.54 15.97 -3.21
C PHE A 5 37.57 15.31 -2.21
N THR A 6 36.52 16.02 -1.80
CA THR A 6 35.36 15.41 -1.16
C THR A 6 34.34 15.09 -2.25
N LYS A 7 34.29 13.83 -2.69
CA LYS A 7 33.16 13.28 -3.43
C LYS A 7 32.25 12.61 -2.42
N GLU A 8 31.33 13.38 -1.87
CA GLU A 8 30.14 12.83 -1.21
C GLU A 8 29.09 12.59 -2.30
N ASP A 9 29.35 11.65 -3.21
CA ASP A 9 28.32 11.09 -4.07
C ASP A 9 27.56 10.04 -3.22
N GLY A 10 26.86 10.52 -2.19
CA GLY A 10 25.81 9.76 -1.55
C GLY A 10 24.68 9.66 -2.55
N ILE A 11 24.74 8.64 -3.42
CA ILE A 11 23.60 8.24 -4.23
C ILE A 11 22.51 7.92 -3.21
N ASP A 12 21.55 8.84 -3.10
CA ASP A 12 20.30 8.63 -2.37
C ASP A 12 19.53 7.58 -3.16
N VAL A 13 19.92 6.31 -2.96
CA VAL A 13 19.25 5.17 -3.58
C VAL A 13 17.84 5.22 -3.01
N PRO A 14 16.81 5.46 -3.82
CA PRO A 14 15.45 5.44 -3.31
C PRO A 14 15.24 4.09 -2.64
N GLU A 15 14.87 4.08 -1.37
CA GLU A 15 14.52 2.87 -0.62
C GLU A 15 13.51 2.08 -1.48
N LEU A 16 13.99 1.03 -2.14
CA LEU A 16 13.17 0.25 -3.06
C LEU A 16 12.26 -0.61 -2.20
N VAL A 17 11.11 -0.05 -1.82
CA VAL A 17 10.07 -0.82 -1.13
C VAL A 17 9.65 -1.93 -2.09
N PRO A 18 9.90 -3.21 -1.76
CA PRO A 18 9.52 -4.31 -2.63
C PRO A 18 8.00 -4.27 -2.83
N ALA A 19 7.57 -4.49 -4.08
CA ALA A 19 6.15 -4.64 -4.36
C ALA A 19 5.60 -5.80 -3.51
N PRO A 20 4.43 -5.63 -2.87
CA PRO A 20 3.82 -6.71 -2.12
C PRO A 20 3.56 -7.90 -3.05
N ALA A 21 3.75 -9.11 -2.54
CA ALA A 21 3.56 -10.32 -3.33
C ALA A 21 2.12 -10.39 -3.86
N PRO A 22 1.92 -10.70 -5.16
CA PRO A 22 0.58 -10.89 -5.69
C PRO A 22 -0.10 -12.05 -4.97
N LEU A 23 -1.41 -11.93 -4.77
CA LEU A 23 -2.21 -13.05 -4.27
C LEU A 23 -2.10 -14.23 -5.25
N PRO A 24 -1.96 -15.48 -4.77
CA PRO A 24 -1.93 -16.64 -5.66
C PRO A 24 -3.24 -16.74 -6.45
N GLU A 25 -3.15 -17.11 -7.72
CA GLU A 25 -4.34 -17.27 -8.56
C GLU A 25 -5.31 -18.29 -7.95
N GLY A 26 -6.60 -17.91 -7.87
CA GLY A 26 -7.66 -18.76 -7.33
C GLY A 26 -7.81 -18.76 -5.81
N VAL A 27 -7.01 -17.98 -5.06
CA VAL A 27 -7.19 -17.85 -3.61
C VAL A 27 -8.19 -16.74 -3.30
N ILE A 28 -9.21 -17.09 -2.51
CA ILE A 28 -10.21 -16.15 -2.04
C ILE A 28 -9.58 -15.21 -1.01
N ASN A 29 -9.65 -13.90 -1.26
CA ASN A 29 -9.21 -12.88 -0.30
C ASN A 29 -10.31 -12.69 0.76
N TYR A 30 -10.31 -13.52 1.81
CA TYR A 30 -11.25 -13.34 2.90
C TYR A 30 -10.91 -12.08 3.70
N VAL A 31 -11.89 -11.21 3.88
CA VAL A 31 -11.70 -9.95 4.60
C VAL A 31 -12.78 -9.81 5.68
N THR A 32 -12.34 -9.51 6.91
CA THR A 32 -13.26 -9.20 8.01
C THR A 32 -13.88 -7.82 7.83
N THR A 33 -14.99 -7.51 8.50
CA THR A 33 -15.57 -6.15 8.53
C THR A 33 -14.55 -5.07 8.87
N ARG A 34 -13.70 -5.34 9.87
CA ARG A 34 -12.60 -4.44 10.27
C ARG A 34 -11.55 -4.31 9.16
N GLY A 35 -11.16 -5.42 8.55
CA GLY A 35 -10.18 -5.41 7.45
C GLY A 35 -10.65 -4.59 6.26
N LEU A 36 -11.94 -4.69 5.91
CA LEU A 36 -12.53 -3.92 4.82
C LEU A 36 -12.50 -2.42 5.12
N ALA A 37 -12.90 -2.02 6.33
CA ALA A 37 -12.85 -0.62 6.76
C ALA A 37 -11.42 -0.04 6.74
N LEU A 38 -10.40 -0.85 7.07
CA LEU A 38 -9.00 -0.43 6.99
C LEU A 38 -8.54 -0.23 5.53
N LEU A 39 -8.94 -1.12 4.62
CA LEU A 39 -8.62 -0.98 3.19
C LEU A 39 -9.27 0.27 2.59
N GLU A 40 -10.53 0.56 2.94
CA GLU A 40 -11.21 1.79 2.53
C GLU A 40 -10.52 3.04 3.07
N ALA A 41 -10.11 3.02 4.34
CA ALA A 41 -9.37 4.13 4.95
C ALA A 41 -8.01 4.35 4.26
N GLU A 42 -7.29 3.27 3.94
CA GLU A 42 -6.03 3.33 3.20
C GLU A 42 -6.25 3.89 1.78
N GLN A 43 -7.32 3.49 1.09
CA GLN A 43 -7.67 4.05 -0.23
C GLN A 43 -7.86 5.58 -0.15
N GLN A 44 -8.60 6.06 0.84
CA GLN A 44 -8.81 7.50 1.06
C GLN A 44 -7.51 8.24 1.38
N GLN A 45 -6.62 7.63 2.17
CA GLN A 45 -5.31 8.20 2.48
C GLN A 45 -4.44 8.35 1.22
N LEU A 46 -4.40 7.32 0.36
CA LEU A 46 -3.65 7.37 -0.89
C LEU A 46 -4.21 8.42 -1.88
N GLN A 47 -5.54 8.53 -1.97
CA GLN A 47 -6.19 9.58 -2.77
C GLN A 47 -5.85 10.98 -2.25
N THR A 48 -5.87 11.16 -0.92
CA THR A 48 -5.50 12.43 -0.28
C THR A 48 -4.03 12.76 -0.52
N ALA A 49 -3.13 11.77 -0.45
CA ALA A 49 -1.72 11.94 -0.75
C ALA A 49 -1.48 12.36 -2.21
N LEU A 50 -2.20 11.77 -3.17
CA LEU A 50 -2.16 12.19 -4.57
C LEU A 50 -2.61 13.64 -4.76
N HIS A 51 -3.70 14.04 -4.08
CA HIS A 51 -4.16 15.42 -4.14
C HIS A 51 -3.16 16.39 -3.51
N ALA A 52 -2.56 16.04 -2.38
CA ALA A 52 -1.53 16.84 -1.70
C ALA A 52 -0.26 16.98 -2.55
N LEU A 53 0.14 15.93 -3.27
CA LEU A 53 1.30 15.93 -4.17
C LEU A 53 1.21 17.06 -5.22
N SER A 54 0.01 17.34 -5.72
CA SER A 54 -0.21 18.42 -6.71
C SER A 54 0.15 19.81 -6.17
N GLN A 55 0.05 20.00 -4.85
CA GLN A 55 0.30 21.28 -4.17
C GLN A 55 1.75 21.41 -3.66
N GLN A 56 2.54 20.33 -3.71
CA GLN A 56 3.93 20.35 -3.24
C GLN A 56 4.84 21.05 -4.26
N SER A 57 5.84 21.79 -3.75
CA SER A 57 6.92 22.35 -4.55
C SER A 57 8.04 21.32 -4.67
N LEU A 58 7.90 20.43 -5.66
CA LEU A 58 8.86 19.38 -6.02
C LEU A 58 9.26 19.55 -7.49
N SER A 59 10.41 18.99 -7.87
CA SER A 59 10.80 18.87 -9.28
C SER A 59 9.75 18.09 -10.07
N GLU A 60 9.52 18.44 -11.33
CA GLU A 60 8.60 17.73 -12.23
C GLU A 60 8.93 16.23 -12.34
N THR A 61 10.22 15.87 -12.28
CA THR A 61 10.68 14.48 -12.29
C THR A 61 10.26 13.75 -11.00
N ASP A 62 10.49 14.36 -9.84
CA ASP A 62 10.17 13.76 -8.54
C ASP A 62 8.67 13.63 -8.34
N LYS A 63 7.89 14.64 -8.79
CA LYS A 63 6.42 14.57 -8.80
C LYS A 63 5.93 13.39 -9.62
N ARG A 64 6.45 13.19 -10.83
CA ARG A 64 6.04 12.07 -11.69
C ARG A 64 6.36 10.72 -11.05
N LEU A 65 7.55 10.57 -10.46
CA LEU A 65 7.94 9.33 -9.79
C LEU A 65 7.05 9.04 -8.58
N GLN A 66 6.81 10.02 -7.72
CA GLN A 66 5.94 9.87 -6.56
C GLN A 66 4.48 9.61 -6.96
N GLN A 67 3.98 10.30 -7.98
CA GLN A 67 2.63 10.07 -8.51
C GLN A 67 2.49 8.65 -9.06
N ALA A 68 3.45 8.16 -9.84
CA ALA A 68 3.43 6.80 -10.37
C ALA A 68 3.46 5.76 -9.25
N SER A 69 4.27 5.97 -8.21
CA SER A 69 4.32 5.09 -7.03
C SER A 69 2.97 5.03 -6.30
N LEU A 70 2.34 6.18 -6.07
CA LEU A 70 1.02 6.25 -5.40
C LEU A 70 -0.08 5.60 -6.25
N GLN A 71 -0.07 5.84 -7.57
CA GLN A 71 -1.03 5.21 -8.49
C GLN A 71 -0.87 3.69 -8.56
N ALA A 72 0.37 3.19 -8.56
CA ALA A 72 0.64 1.75 -8.51
C ALA A 72 0.05 1.12 -7.23
N ARG A 73 0.26 1.76 -6.07
CA ARG A 73 -0.31 1.31 -4.79
C ARG A 73 -1.84 1.31 -4.80
N LEU A 74 -2.46 2.34 -5.37
CA LEU A 74 -3.92 2.41 -5.54
C LEU A 74 -4.44 1.26 -6.39
N SER A 75 -3.79 0.96 -7.52
CA SER A 75 -4.21 -0.14 -8.40
C SER A 75 -4.11 -1.51 -7.72
N ASP A 76 -3.06 -1.76 -6.94
CA ASP A 76 -2.92 -2.98 -6.14
C ASP A 76 -4.01 -3.10 -5.07
N LEU A 77 -4.31 -1.99 -4.38
CA LEU A 77 -5.36 -1.95 -3.38
C LEU A 77 -6.75 -2.19 -4.00
N ASP A 78 -7.02 -1.62 -5.18
CA ASP A 78 -8.28 -1.83 -5.89
C ASP A 78 -8.45 -3.30 -6.32
N LEU A 79 -7.39 -3.96 -6.78
CA LEU A 79 -7.41 -5.39 -7.11
C LEU A 79 -7.72 -6.25 -5.87
N ARG A 80 -7.19 -5.88 -4.70
CA ARG A 80 -7.48 -6.55 -3.43
C ARG A 80 -8.92 -6.36 -3.00
N LEU A 81 -9.46 -5.14 -3.15
CA LEU A 81 -10.86 -4.84 -2.85
C LEU A 81 -11.82 -5.59 -3.78
N GLN A 82 -11.50 -5.69 -5.07
CA GLN A 82 -12.32 -6.42 -6.05
C GLN A 82 -12.36 -7.93 -5.78
N SER A 83 -11.27 -8.49 -5.27
CA SER A 83 -11.17 -9.92 -4.92
C SER A 83 -11.63 -10.21 -3.48
N ALA A 84 -11.95 -9.19 -2.68
CA ALA A 84 -12.30 -9.36 -1.28
C ALA A 84 -13.67 -10.05 -1.12
N GLN A 85 -13.67 -11.21 -0.47
CA GLN A 85 -14.88 -11.86 0.00
C GLN A 85 -15.10 -11.55 1.47
N TRP A 86 -16.18 -10.83 1.74
CA TRP A 86 -16.53 -10.40 3.08
C TRP A 86 -16.92 -11.59 3.98
N VAL A 87 -16.31 -11.66 5.16
CA VAL A 87 -16.59 -12.67 6.18
C VAL A 87 -16.96 -11.98 7.50
N ASP A 88 -18.15 -12.30 7.98
CA ASP A 88 -18.61 -11.86 9.30
C ASP A 88 -18.20 -12.87 10.37
N SER A 89 -17.15 -12.56 11.12
CA SER A 89 -16.64 -13.39 12.20
C SER A 89 -17.63 -13.52 13.37
N GLN A 90 -18.58 -12.61 13.55
CA GLN A 90 -19.59 -12.70 14.62
C GLN A 90 -20.67 -13.76 14.35
N ARG A 91 -20.85 -14.16 13.09
CA ARG A 91 -21.82 -15.19 12.68
C ARG A 91 -21.21 -16.57 12.55
N GLN A 92 -19.91 -16.72 12.81
CA GLN A 92 -19.22 -18.01 12.72
C GLN A 92 -19.43 -18.87 13.97
N PRO A 93 -19.47 -20.21 13.84
CA PRO A 93 -19.47 -21.11 14.99
C PRO A 93 -18.24 -20.88 15.88
N GLN A 94 -18.44 -20.72 17.19
CA GLN A 94 -17.36 -20.42 18.15
C GLN A 94 -16.65 -21.68 18.66
N ASP A 95 -17.18 -22.86 18.35
CA ASP A 95 -16.61 -24.17 18.69
C ASP A 95 -15.53 -24.64 17.69
N LYS A 96 -15.29 -23.87 16.62
CA LYS A 96 -14.29 -24.16 15.58
C LYS A 96 -13.47 -22.92 15.26
N VAL A 97 -12.18 -23.10 15.01
CA VAL A 97 -11.31 -22.01 14.56
C VAL A 97 -11.56 -21.77 13.07
N HIS A 98 -12.00 -20.56 12.74
CA HIS A 98 -12.25 -20.09 11.39
C HIS A 98 -11.49 -18.78 11.13
N PHE A 99 -11.42 -18.37 9.86
CA PHE A 99 -10.76 -17.11 9.49
C PHE A 99 -11.45 -15.93 10.19
N GLY A 100 -10.67 -15.17 10.96
CA GLY A 100 -11.14 -14.04 11.76
C GLY A 100 -11.58 -14.39 13.19
N ALA A 101 -11.41 -15.62 13.65
CA ALA A 101 -11.64 -16.00 15.05
C ALA A 101 -10.53 -15.48 15.97
N CYS A 102 -10.90 -14.91 17.12
CA CYS A 102 -9.99 -14.66 18.24
C CYS A 102 -10.11 -15.83 19.23
N VAL A 103 -9.01 -16.51 19.51
CA VAL A 103 -8.87 -17.64 20.45
C VAL A 103 -8.06 -17.26 21.68
#